data_AF-A0A7W1QDR8-F1
#
_entry.id   AF-A0A7W1QDR8-F1
#
_cell.length_a   1.000
_cell.length_b   1.000
_cell.length_c   1.000
_cell.angle_alpha   90.00
_cell.angle_beta   90.00
_cell.angle_gamma   90.00
#
_symmetry.space_group_name_H-M   'P 1'
#
loop_
_entity.id
_entity.type
_entity.pdbx_description
1 polymer ?
#
loop_
_entity_poly.entity_id
_entity_poly.type
_entity_poly.pdbx_seq_one_letter_code
_entity_poly.pdbx_strand_id
1 'polypeptide(L)'
;MDALTREQVLDELDHLAAVTHAQLVEFLFIACAMGNESQAPQGASSAAVQIADAVGEARSASIGQMRQLLRINEVLVLAGREPNLGRATELRGGPSPGIALAALTAAQLDGLFDRQLTIAQAIDRRYAALRPSVDPDGSPVFDEDLAGRISLVIDIGVEHATVVTRVRDALAGLSPSMYFTVTRDAAHADSDVERSLLDLSDRWYDFIVVTLQLGFGNEQLRNAMLNRAGTAMFSMDAVDSLLAARKLLPAFTPSSGL
;
A
#
# COMPACT_ATOMS: atom_id res chain seq x y z
N MET A 1 -10.57 25.81 -7.95
CA MET A 1 -10.41 25.42 -6.55
C MET A 1 -9.40 26.38 -5.96
N ASP A 2 -9.72 27.00 -4.83
CA ASP A 2 -8.78 27.92 -4.17
C ASP A 2 -7.57 27.14 -3.63
N ALA A 3 -6.42 27.81 -3.55
CA ALA A 3 -5.21 27.22 -2.98
C ALA A 3 -5.45 26.89 -1.49
N LEU A 4 -4.97 25.72 -1.07
CA LEU A 4 -5.04 25.27 0.32
C LEU A 4 -4.00 26.02 1.17
N THR A 5 -4.30 26.18 2.45
CA THR A 5 -3.33 26.67 3.43
C THR A 5 -2.26 25.62 3.72
N ARG A 6 -1.15 26.05 4.35
CA ARG A 6 -0.07 25.17 4.80
C ARG A 6 -0.61 23.99 5.61
N GLU A 7 -1.42 24.29 6.62
CA GLU A 7 -1.98 23.25 7.50
C GLU A 7 -2.91 22.31 6.74
N GLN A 8 -3.73 22.82 5.82
CA GLN A 8 -4.60 21.98 4.99
C GLN A 8 -3.83 21.03 4.08
N VAL A 9 -2.71 21.48 3.49
CA VAL A 9 -1.83 20.61 2.69
C VAL A 9 -1.20 19.53 3.58
N LEU A 10 -0.71 19.89 4.76
CA LEU A 10 -0.07 18.94 5.67
C LEU A 10 -1.08 17.95 6.29
N ASP A 11 -2.31 18.38 6.60
CA ASP A 11 -3.40 17.50 7.04
C ASP A 11 -3.79 16.51 5.94
N GLU A 12 -3.82 16.98 4.69
CA GLU A 12 -4.10 16.14 3.54
C GLU A 12 -2.99 15.12 3.29
N LEU A 13 -1.72 15.52 3.40
CA LEU A 13 -0.58 14.60 3.32
C LEU A 13 -0.58 13.57 4.45
N ASP A 14 -0.92 13.98 5.68
CA ASP A 14 -1.10 13.07 6.81
C ASP A 14 -2.17 12.00 6.51
N HIS A 15 -3.34 12.43 6.02
CA HIS A 15 -4.38 11.50 5.61
C HIS A 15 -3.92 10.58 4.47
N LEU A 16 -3.25 11.14 3.46
CA LEU A 16 -2.72 10.38 2.33
C LEU A 16 -1.65 9.36 2.77
N ALA A 17 -0.88 9.62 3.83
CA ALA A 17 0.03 8.62 4.40
C ALA A 17 -0.73 7.35 4.83
N ALA A 18 -1.80 7.54 5.61
CA ALA A 18 -2.62 6.42 6.08
C ALA A 18 -3.34 5.69 4.94
N VAL A 19 -3.78 6.42 3.90
CA VAL A 19 -4.38 5.85 2.68
C VAL A 19 -3.35 5.08 1.84
N THR A 20 -2.14 5.62 1.67
CA THR A 20 -1.02 4.96 0.99
C THR A 20 -0.66 3.66 1.69
N HIS A 21 -0.66 3.63 3.02
CA HIS A 21 -0.45 2.40 3.79
C HIS A 21 -1.58 1.38 3.57
N ALA A 22 -2.84 1.80 3.51
CA ALA A 22 -3.94 0.91 3.19
C ALA A 22 -3.79 0.31 1.78
N GLN A 23 -3.49 1.12 0.77
CA GLN A 23 -3.26 0.64 -0.60
C GLN A 23 -2.07 -0.29 -0.71
N LEU A 24 -0.98 0.00 0.00
CA LEU A 24 0.19 -0.87 0.10
C LEU A 24 -0.23 -2.29 0.51
N VAL A 25 -1.00 -2.41 1.60
CA VAL A 25 -1.47 -3.70 2.11
C VAL A 25 -2.41 -4.37 1.11
N GLU A 26 -3.28 -3.62 0.43
CA GLU A 26 -4.17 -4.18 -0.59
C GLU A 26 -3.39 -4.78 -1.77
N PHE A 27 -2.35 -4.11 -2.29
CA PHE A 27 -1.53 -4.67 -3.36
C PHE A 27 -0.73 -5.91 -2.90
N LEU A 28 -0.25 -5.94 -1.66
CA LEU A 28 0.38 -7.13 -1.08
C LEU A 28 -0.60 -8.29 -0.98
N PHE A 29 -1.82 -8.02 -0.52
CA PHE A 29 -2.89 -9.01 -0.45
C PHE A 29 -3.24 -9.56 -1.83
N ILE A 30 -3.38 -8.70 -2.85
CA ILE A 30 -3.66 -9.10 -4.24
C ILE A 30 -2.56 -10.01 -4.77
N ALA A 31 -1.29 -9.65 -4.55
CA ALA A 31 -0.16 -10.49 -4.93
C ALA A 31 -0.22 -11.87 -4.23
N CYS A 32 -0.47 -11.90 -2.92
CA CYS A 32 -0.60 -13.16 -2.17
C CYS A 32 -1.79 -14.02 -2.65
N ALA A 33 -2.92 -13.38 -2.97
CA ALA A 33 -4.12 -14.05 -3.47
C ALA A 33 -3.88 -14.72 -4.84
N MET A 34 -3.08 -14.08 -5.68
CA MET A 34 -2.68 -14.66 -6.97
C MET A 34 -1.62 -15.76 -6.83
N GLY A 35 -0.79 -15.64 -5.80
CA GLY A 35 0.32 -16.52 -5.51
C GLY A 35 1.64 -15.74 -5.49
N ASN A 36 2.63 -16.23 -4.73
CA ASN A 36 3.85 -15.47 -4.49
C ASN A 36 4.91 -15.57 -5.60
N GLU A 37 4.64 -16.33 -6.66
CA GLU A 37 5.57 -16.48 -7.78
C GLU A 37 5.40 -15.35 -8.79
N SER A 38 6.38 -14.44 -8.83
CA SER A 38 6.41 -13.32 -9.80
C SER A 38 7.12 -13.66 -11.11
N GLN A 39 7.50 -14.92 -11.32
CA GLN A 39 8.16 -15.39 -12.54
C GLN A 39 7.60 -16.75 -12.93
N ALA A 40 7.13 -16.85 -14.16
CA ALA A 40 6.67 -18.12 -14.70
C ALA A 40 7.88 -19.04 -15.01
N PRO A 41 7.78 -20.35 -14.72
CA PRO A 41 8.80 -21.31 -15.12
C PRO A 41 9.06 -21.32 -16.63
N GLN A 42 10.24 -21.75 -17.06
CA GLN A 42 10.52 -21.94 -18.48
C GLN A 42 9.53 -22.95 -19.10
N GLY A 43 8.92 -22.58 -20.23
CA GLY A 43 7.92 -23.41 -20.90
C GLY A 43 6.51 -23.35 -20.30
N ALA A 44 6.25 -22.41 -19.37
CA ALA A 44 4.92 -22.17 -18.83
C ALA A 44 3.91 -21.79 -19.92
N SER A 45 2.63 -22.06 -19.64
CA SER A 45 1.53 -21.66 -20.54
C SER A 45 1.41 -20.13 -20.60
N SER A 46 0.77 -19.60 -21.66
CA SER A 46 0.51 -18.16 -21.77
C SER A 46 -0.26 -17.61 -20.56
N ALA A 47 -1.22 -18.38 -20.06
CA ALA A 47 -1.99 -18.02 -18.86
C ALA A 47 -1.10 -17.92 -17.61
N ALA A 48 -0.15 -18.84 -17.41
CA ALA A 48 0.77 -18.78 -16.29
C ALA A 48 1.75 -17.59 -16.38
N VAL A 49 2.18 -17.22 -17.59
CA VAL A 49 2.97 -16.01 -17.83
C VAL A 49 2.16 -14.75 -17.48
N GLN A 50 0.92 -14.65 -17.95
CA GLN A 50 0.01 -13.54 -17.65
C GLN A 50 -0.22 -13.36 -16.13
N ILE A 51 -0.37 -14.48 -15.40
CA ILE A 51 -0.53 -14.46 -13.95
C ILE A 51 0.74 -13.96 -13.26
N ALA A 52 1.91 -14.48 -13.67
CA ALA A 52 3.19 -14.05 -13.11
C ALA A 52 3.45 -12.55 -13.36
N ASP A 53 3.10 -12.05 -14.54
CA ASP A 53 3.19 -10.62 -14.88
C ASP A 53 2.26 -9.78 -13.98
N ALA A 54 1.03 -10.23 -13.76
CA ALA A 54 0.08 -9.55 -12.86
C ALA A 54 0.57 -9.53 -11.40
N VAL A 55 1.14 -10.63 -10.91
CA VAL A 55 1.80 -10.70 -9.59
C VAL A 55 2.98 -9.72 -9.52
N GLY A 56 3.80 -9.67 -10.58
CA GLY A 56 4.92 -8.74 -10.70
C GLY A 56 4.47 -7.28 -10.64
N GLU A 57 3.41 -6.92 -11.35
CA GLU A 57 2.83 -5.58 -11.33
C GLU A 57 2.23 -5.23 -9.95
N ALA A 58 1.51 -6.15 -9.30
CA ALA A 58 1.00 -5.93 -7.94
C ALA A 58 2.13 -5.75 -6.90
N ARG A 59 3.22 -6.53 -6.99
CA ARG A 59 4.42 -6.35 -6.15
C ARG A 59 5.16 -5.05 -6.45
N SER A 60 5.26 -4.66 -7.72
CA SER A 60 5.85 -3.38 -8.12
C SER A 60 5.03 -2.21 -7.57
N ALA A 61 3.70 -2.31 -7.63
CA ALA A 61 2.77 -1.36 -7.05
C ALA A 61 2.97 -1.21 -5.54
N SER A 62 3.03 -2.33 -4.79
CA SER A 62 3.26 -2.30 -3.35
C SER A 62 4.59 -1.62 -3.00
N ILE A 63 5.68 -1.94 -3.69
CA ILE A 63 6.98 -1.24 -3.51
C ILE A 63 6.87 0.26 -3.82
N GLY A 64 6.11 0.63 -4.86
CA GLY A 64 5.80 2.03 -5.17
C GLY A 64 5.13 2.74 -4.00
N GLN A 65 4.10 2.11 -3.41
CA GLN A 65 3.40 2.64 -2.24
C GLN A 65 4.30 2.71 -1.00
N MET A 66 5.19 1.74 -0.77
CA MET A 66 6.18 1.82 0.32
C MET A 66 7.09 3.05 0.19
N ARG A 67 7.59 3.31 -1.02
CA ARG A 67 8.43 4.49 -1.31
C ARG A 67 7.65 5.78 -1.16
N GLN A 68 6.38 5.80 -1.57
CA GLN A 68 5.52 6.95 -1.43
C GLN A 68 5.23 7.25 0.05
N LEU A 69 4.90 6.23 0.83
CA LEU A 69 4.68 6.35 2.27
C LEU A 69 5.93 6.88 2.98
N LEU A 70 7.11 6.39 2.59
CA LEU A 70 8.39 6.91 3.07
C LEU A 70 8.47 8.42 2.82
N ARG A 71 8.32 8.88 1.57
CA ARG A 71 8.45 10.29 1.18
C ARG A 71 7.46 11.21 1.90
N ILE A 72 6.19 10.79 2.00
CA ILE A 72 5.18 11.56 2.74
C ILE A 72 5.62 11.75 4.20
N ASN A 73 6.09 10.68 4.85
CA ASN A 73 6.57 10.75 6.23
C ASN A 73 7.84 11.60 6.38
N GLU A 74 8.75 11.63 5.41
CA GLU A 74 9.90 12.56 5.45
C GLU A 74 9.43 14.01 5.40
N VAL A 75 8.42 14.31 4.57
CA VAL A 75 7.82 15.63 4.46
C VAL A 75 7.13 16.04 5.76
N LEU A 76 6.34 15.15 6.37
CA LEU A 76 5.66 15.42 7.64
C LEU A 76 6.67 15.73 8.75
N VAL A 77 7.72 14.90 8.88
CA VAL A 77 8.78 15.10 9.88
C VAL A 77 9.52 16.42 9.63
N LEU A 78 9.88 16.73 8.38
CA LEU A 78 10.54 17.99 8.03
C LEU A 78 9.67 19.21 8.33
N ALA A 79 8.34 19.07 8.17
CA ALA A 79 7.37 20.10 8.52
C ALA A 79 7.10 20.20 10.04
N GLY A 80 7.76 19.39 10.87
CA GLY A 80 7.61 19.38 12.33
C GLY A 80 6.40 18.60 12.84
N ARG A 81 5.80 17.74 12.00
CA ARG A 81 4.69 16.84 12.36
C ARG A 81 5.21 15.46 12.74
N GLU A 82 4.39 14.72 13.49
CA GLU A 82 4.67 13.30 13.72
C GLU A 82 4.48 12.51 12.42
N PRO A 83 5.27 11.45 12.20
CA PRO A 83 5.06 10.53 11.09
C PRO A 83 3.75 9.75 11.31
N ASN A 84 3.04 9.52 10.21
CA ASN A 84 1.83 8.73 10.18
C ASN A 84 2.05 7.43 9.41
N LEU A 85 2.09 6.35 10.18
CA LEU A 85 2.15 4.96 9.70
C LEU A 85 0.86 4.21 10.04
N GLY A 86 -0.19 4.93 10.43
CA GLY A 86 -1.52 4.35 10.60
C GLY A 86 -2.04 3.78 9.28
N ARG A 87 -3.12 2.99 9.35
CA ARG A 87 -3.80 2.44 8.18
C ARG A 87 -5.21 2.99 8.12
N ALA A 88 -5.51 3.75 7.07
CA ALA A 88 -6.83 4.31 6.87
C ALA A 88 -7.86 3.18 6.64
N THR A 89 -9.02 3.29 7.28
CA THR A 89 -10.17 2.39 7.06
C THR A 89 -11.16 2.94 6.03
N GLU A 90 -11.01 4.22 5.67
CA GLU A 90 -11.85 4.92 4.71
C GLU A 90 -11.08 6.05 4.01
N LEU A 91 -11.42 6.30 2.75
CA LEU A 91 -11.03 7.49 2.00
C LEU A 91 -12.18 8.49 2.09
N ARG A 92 -11.98 9.58 2.84
CA ARG A 92 -13.00 10.62 3.08
C ARG A 92 -12.97 11.63 1.95
N GLY A 93 -14.09 11.95 1.31
CA GLY A 93 -14.08 13.02 0.30
C GLY A 93 -15.43 13.41 -0.28
N GLY A 94 -15.83 14.67 -0.06
CA GLY A 94 -17.01 15.29 -0.66
C GLY A 94 -18.35 14.90 -0.01
N PRO A 95 -19.49 15.23 -0.65
CA PRO A 95 -20.83 14.94 -0.13
C PRO A 95 -21.25 13.47 -0.23
N SER A 96 -20.42 12.61 -0.83
CA SER A 96 -20.67 11.17 -0.95
C SER A 96 -20.23 10.41 0.31
N PRO A 97 -20.84 9.25 0.60
CA PRO A 97 -20.30 8.35 1.63
C PRO A 97 -18.85 7.98 1.29
N GLY A 98 -18.00 7.92 2.33
CA GLY A 98 -16.59 7.58 2.19
C GLY A 98 -16.36 6.23 1.51
N ILE A 99 -15.23 6.08 0.82
CA ILE A 99 -14.87 4.81 0.17
C ILE A 99 -14.17 3.93 1.20
N ALA A 100 -14.74 2.77 1.52
CA ALA A 100 -14.18 1.86 2.51
C ALA A 100 -12.85 1.23 2.04
N LEU A 101 -11.83 1.34 2.88
CA LEU A 101 -10.49 0.75 2.73
C LEU A 101 -10.31 -0.46 3.67
N ALA A 102 -11.42 -1.11 4.05
CA ALA A 102 -11.38 -2.31 4.85
C ALA A 102 -10.59 -3.42 4.14
N ALA A 103 -9.97 -4.30 4.94
CA ALA A 103 -9.20 -5.43 4.43
C ALA A 103 -10.04 -6.24 3.42
N LEU A 104 -9.40 -6.61 2.31
CA LEU A 104 -10.01 -7.47 1.32
C LEU A 104 -10.29 -8.84 1.94
N THR A 105 -11.48 -9.36 1.66
CA THR A 105 -11.85 -10.74 1.95
C THR A 105 -11.85 -11.55 0.67
N ALA A 106 -11.73 -12.87 0.76
CA ALA A 106 -11.81 -13.74 -0.40
C ALA A 106 -13.13 -13.57 -1.18
N ALA A 107 -14.23 -13.25 -0.48
CA ALA A 107 -15.54 -12.98 -1.08
C ALA A 107 -15.58 -11.68 -1.90
N GLN A 108 -14.62 -10.77 -1.72
CA GLN A 108 -14.52 -9.49 -2.43
C GLN A 108 -13.54 -9.55 -3.62
N LEU A 109 -13.01 -10.73 -3.95
CA LEU A 109 -12.18 -10.92 -5.13
C LEU A 109 -12.99 -10.73 -6.42
N ASP A 110 -14.27 -11.08 -6.39
CA ASP A 110 -15.23 -10.72 -7.43
C ASP A 110 -15.51 -9.21 -7.37
N GLY A 111 -15.14 -8.47 -8.43
CA GLY A 111 -15.25 -7.01 -8.49
C GLY A 111 -14.08 -6.26 -7.86
N LEU A 112 -13.01 -6.96 -7.45
CA LEU A 112 -11.80 -6.36 -6.88
C LEU A 112 -11.29 -5.17 -7.71
N PHE A 113 -11.08 -5.36 -9.01
CA PHE A 113 -10.44 -4.35 -9.85
C PHE A 113 -11.30 -3.10 -10.04
N ASP A 114 -12.63 -3.21 -10.00
CA ASP A 114 -13.53 -2.05 -10.06
C ASP A 114 -13.46 -1.23 -8.76
N ARG A 115 -13.41 -1.93 -7.61
CA ARG A 115 -13.15 -1.30 -6.31
C ARG A 115 -11.77 -0.60 -6.31
N GLN A 116 -10.73 -1.31 -6.73
CA GLN A 116 -9.36 -0.78 -6.77
C GLN A 116 -9.27 0.46 -7.67
N LEU A 117 -9.90 0.42 -8.84
CA LEU A 117 -9.90 1.54 -9.77
C LEU A 117 -10.61 2.75 -9.17
N THR A 118 -11.73 2.53 -8.48
CA THR A 118 -12.48 3.60 -7.79
C THR A 118 -11.64 4.28 -6.70
N ILE A 119 -10.95 3.48 -5.87
CA ILE A 119 -10.04 3.98 -4.83
C ILE A 119 -8.89 4.76 -5.47
N ALA A 120 -8.23 4.16 -6.46
CA ALA A 120 -7.08 4.74 -7.15
C ALA A 120 -7.42 6.09 -7.81
N GLN A 121 -8.55 6.19 -8.50
CA GLN A 121 -9.03 7.45 -9.08
C GLN A 121 -9.39 8.49 -8.01
N ALA A 122 -9.85 8.07 -6.84
CA ALA A 122 -10.09 8.99 -5.73
C ALA A 122 -8.77 9.54 -5.19
N ILE A 123 -7.73 8.72 -5.04
CA ILE A 123 -6.40 9.13 -4.60
C ILE A 123 -5.74 10.08 -5.60
N ASP A 124 -5.76 9.72 -6.90
CA ASP A 124 -5.20 10.54 -7.97
C ASP A 124 -5.82 11.96 -7.96
N ARG A 125 -7.14 12.06 -7.73
CA ARG A 125 -7.83 13.36 -7.59
C ARG A 125 -7.37 14.16 -6.39
N ARG A 126 -7.05 13.51 -5.26
CA ARG A 126 -6.57 14.20 -4.05
C ARG A 126 -5.18 14.78 -4.26
N TYR A 127 -4.25 14.00 -4.83
CA TYR A 127 -2.94 14.53 -5.20
C TYR A 127 -3.03 15.66 -6.22
N ALA A 128 -3.88 15.52 -7.26
CA ALA A 128 -4.11 16.60 -8.21
C ALA A 128 -4.65 17.88 -7.56
N ALA A 129 -5.50 17.75 -6.53
CA ALA A 129 -6.05 18.87 -5.77
C ALA A 129 -5.01 19.61 -4.91
N LEU A 130 -3.92 18.95 -4.50
CA LEU A 130 -2.82 19.58 -3.76
C LEU A 130 -1.96 20.50 -4.65
N ARG A 131 -1.85 20.18 -5.94
CA ARG A 131 -0.90 20.80 -6.87
C ARG A 131 -0.96 22.34 -6.93
N PRO A 132 -2.13 22.99 -6.99
CA PRO A 132 -2.20 24.46 -7.01
C PRO A 132 -1.65 25.14 -5.75
N SER A 133 -1.53 24.40 -4.64
CA SER A 133 -1.09 24.93 -3.34
C SER A 133 0.43 24.87 -3.14
N VAL A 134 1.14 24.21 -4.06
CA VAL A 134 2.60 24.02 -4.03
C VAL A 134 3.29 24.58 -5.26
N ASP A 135 2.53 25.24 -6.13
CA ASP A 135 3.03 25.87 -7.34
C ASP A 135 3.95 27.07 -6.97
N PRO A 136 5.22 27.08 -7.42
CA PRO A 136 6.18 28.15 -7.10
C PRO A 136 5.77 29.53 -7.61
N ASP A 137 4.87 29.62 -8.59
CA ASP A 137 4.39 30.90 -9.14
C ASP A 137 3.33 31.59 -8.24
N GLY A 138 2.87 30.91 -7.18
CA GLY A 138 1.95 31.44 -6.17
C GLY A 138 2.64 32.18 -5.01
N SER A 139 1.87 32.56 -3.98
CA SER A 139 2.45 32.99 -2.70
C SER A 139 2.90 31.75 -1.93
N PRO A 140 4.22 31.48 -1.78
CA PRO A 140 4.69 30.20 -1.29
C PRO A 140 4.31 30.03 0.19
N VAL A 141 3.50 29.00 0.47
CA VAL A 141 3.07 28.66 1.84
C VAL A 141 4.11 27.79 2.57
N PHE A 142 5.14 27.36 1.84
CA PHE A 142 6.27 26.54 2.29
C PHE A 142 7.59 27.21 1.87
N ASP A 143 8.66 26.96 2.62
CA ASP A 143 10.01 27.26 2.15
C ASP A 143 10.39 26.41 0.92
N GLU A 144 11.42 26.82 0.18
CA GLU A 144 11.79 26.23 -1.11
C GLU A 144 12.14 24.74 -1.01
N ASP A 145 12.84 24.30 0.05
CA ASP A 145 13.21 22.89 0.25
C ASP A 145 11.97 22.02 0.49
N LEU A 146 11.11 22.45 1.42
CA LEU A 146 9.89 21.72 1.76
C LEU A 146 8.89 21.73 0.58
N ALA A 147 8.75 22.86 -0.13
CA ALA A 147 7.93 22.95 -1.34
C ALA A 147 8.40 21.96 -2.42
N GLY A 148 9.71 21.89 -2.68
CA GLY A 148 10.29 20.94 -3.65
C GLY A 148 10.01 19.49 -3.30
N ARG A 149 10.12 19.12 -2.01
CA ARG A 149 9.80 17.75 -1.54
C ARG A 149 8.32 17.42 -1.63
N ILE A 150 7.43 18.37 -1.30
CA ILE A 150 5.99 18.16 -1.44
C ILE A 150 5.62 18.03 -2.93
N SER A 151 6.18 18.85 -3.82
CA SER A 151 5.96 18.73 -5.26
C SER A 151 6.35 17.34 -5.75
N LEU A 152 7.51 16.83 -5.34
CA LEU A 152 7.95 15.47 -5.69
C LEU A 152 6.97 14.39 -5.18
N VAL A 153 6.46 14.53 -3.96
CA VAL A 153 5.42 13.63 -3.42
C VAL A 153 4.16 13.67 -4.27
N ILE A 154 3.72 14.85 -4.71
CA ILE A 154 2.52 15.00 -5.55
C ILE A 154 2.74 14.44 -6.96
N ASP A 155 3.91 14.70 -7.55
CA ASP A 155 4.25 14.25 -8.90
C ASP A 155 4.38 12.73 -9.01
N ILE A 156 4.85 12.07 -7.95
CA ILE A 156 4.89 10.61 -7.88
C ILE A 156 3.56 10.02 -7.39
N GLY A 157 2.76 10.79 -6.65
CA GLY A 157 1.46 10.39 -6.11
C GLY A 157 0.33 10.34 -7.15
N VAL A 158 0.62 10.49 -8.44
CA VAL A 158 -0.36 10.34 -9.51
C VAL A 158 -0.09 9.04 -10.27
N GLU A 159 -1.11 8.51 -10.97
CA GLU A 159 -1.08 7.27 -11.77
C GLU A 159 -1.45 5.98 -11.02
N HIS A 160 -2.11 6.07 -9.87
CA HIS A 160 -2.64 4.89 -9.16
C HIS A 160 -3.61 4.11 -10.06
N ALA A 161 -4.49 4.81 -10.80
CA ALA A 161 -5.47 4.16 -11.68
C ALA A 161 -4.80 3.40 -12.84
N THR A 162 -3.66 3.92 -13.34
CA THR A 162 -2.86 3.28 -14.38
C THR A 162 -2.27 1.96 -13.88
N VAL A 163 -1.77 1.93 -12.64
CA VAL A 163 -1.22 0.73 -12.01
C VAL A 163 -2.30 -0.36 -11.89
N VAL A 164 -3.49 -0.02 -11.38
CA VAL A 164 -4.60 -0.98 -11.27
C VAL A 164 -5.00 -1.51 -12.65
N THR A 165 -5.04 -0.64 -13.66
CA THR A 165 -5.35 -1.02 -15.04
C THR A 165 -4.32 -1.99 -15.60
N ARG A 166 -3.03 -1.78 -15.37
CA ARG A 166 -1.97 -2.70 -15.81
C ARG A 166 -2.12 -4.11 -15.21
N VAL A 167 -2.39 -4.22 -13.91
CA VAL A 167 -2.63 -5.52 -13.26
C VAL A 167 -3.84 -6.21 -13.88
N ARG A 168 -4.95 -5.47 -14.07
CA ARG A 168 -6.17 -6.01 -14.69
C ARG A 168 -5.94 -6.46 -16.13
N ASP A 169 -5.24 -5.65 -16.92
CA ASP A 169 -5.02 -5.91 -18.35
C ASP A 169 -4.07 -7.10 -18.55
N ALA A 170 -3.10 -7.32 -17.66
CA ALA A 170 -2.27 -8.52 -17.65
C ALA A 170 -3.11 -9.82 -17.53
N LEU A 171 -4.23 -9.75 -16.80
CA LEU A 171 -5.16 -10.86 -16.57
C LEU A 171 -6.29 -10.95 -17.61
N ALA A 172 -6.27 -10.11 -18.65
CA ALA A 172 -7.33 -10.06 -19.64
C ALA A 172 -7.58 -11.44 -20.29
N GLY A 173 -8.85 -11.84 -20.35
CA GLY A 173 -9.28 -13.12 -20.90
C GLY A 173 -9.17 -14.31 -19.94
N LEU A 174 -8.68 -14.11 -18.72
CA LEU A 174 -8.66 -15.14 -17.68
C LEU A 174 -9.85 -14.98 -16.73
N SER A 175 -10.45 -16.10 -16.29
CA SER A 175 -11.42 -16.10 -15.21
C SER A 175 -10.72 -15.96 -13.85
N PRO A 176 -11.36 -15.31 -12.85
CA PRO A 176 -10.81 -15.17 -11.50
C PRO A 176 -10.31 -16.47 -10.87
N SER A 177 -11.02 -17.58 -11.09
CA SER A 177 -10.63 -18.91 -10.60
C SER A 177 -9.30 -19.44 -11.14
N MET A 178 -8.78 -18.88 -12.24
CA MET A 178 -7.48 -19.27 -12.79
C MET A 178 -6.32 -18.56 -12.09
N TYR A 179 -6.54 -17.33 -11.60
CA TYR A 179 -5.48 -16.52 -11.04
C TYR A 179 -5.57 -16.33 -9.53
N PHE A 180 -6.77 -16.31 -8.91
CA PHE A 180 -6.87 -16.35 -7.45
C PHE A 180 -6.76 -17.76 -6.92
N THR A 181 -5.53 -18.14 -6.57
CA THR A 181 -5.22 -19.51 -6.12
C THR A 181 -5.18 -19.65 -4.61
N VAL A 182 -5.13 -18.55 -3.86
CA VAL A 182 -5.10 -18.48 -2.39
C VAL A 182 -6.36 -17.74 -1.94
N THR A 183 -7.30 -18.47 -1.33
CA THR A 183 -8.66 -17.95 -1.07
C THR A 183 -9.16 -18.20 0.35
N ARG A 184 -8.43 -18.94 1.19
CA ARG A 184 -8.81 -19.12 2.60
C ARG A 184 -8.33 -17.92 3.39
N ASP A 185 -9.21 -17.33 4.19
CA ASP A 185 -8.83 -16.29 5.14
C ASP A 185 -8.41 -16.88 6.50
N ALA A 186 -8.02 -16.02 7.44
CA ALA A 186 -7.56 -16.42 8.77
C ALA A 186 -8.62 -17.21 9.58
N ALA A 187 -9.91 -16.98 9.35
CA ALA A 187 -10.98 -17.71 10.04
C ALA A 187 -11.06 -19.18 9.59
N HIS A 188 -10.47 -19.51 8.44
CA HIS A 188 -10.44 -20.86 7.87
C HIS A 188 -9.12 -21.60 8.12
N ALA A 189 -8.33 -21.20 9.12
CA ALA A 189 -7.12 -21.92 9.52
C ALA A 189 -7.47 -23.21 10.26
N ASP A 190 -7.07 -24.35 9.70
CA ASP A 190 -7.49 -25.70 10.12
C ASP A 190 -6.50 -26.34 11.11
N SER A 191 -5.33 -25.74 11.34
CA SER A 191 -4.30 -26.29 12.21
C SER A 191 -3.61 -25.25 13.09
N ASP A 192 -2.97 -25.71 14.17
CA ASP A 192 -2.14 -24.87 15.03
C ASP A 192 -0.96 -24.25 14.26
N VAL A 193 -0.43 -24.97 13.27
CA VAL A 193 0.67 -24.49 12.41
C VAL A 193 0.20 -23.33 11.53
N GLU A 194 -0.96 -23.44 10.90
CA GLU A 194 -1.55 -22.38 10.08
C GLU A 194 -1.83 -21.13 10.92
N ARG A 195 -2.43 -21.29 12.10
CA ARG A 195 -2.66 -20.19 13.05
C ARG A 195 -1.35 -19.54 13.51
N SER A 196 -0.32 -20.33 13.80
CA SER A 196 1.00 -19.80 14.18
C SER A 196 1.68 -19.02 13.06
N LEU A 197 1.49 -19.41 11.79
CA LEU A 197 2.02 -18.68 10.64
C LEU A 197 1.31 -17.35 10.43
N LEU A 198 -0.02 -17.31 10.61
CA LEU A 198 -0.81 -16.07 10.56
C LEU A 198 -0.35 -15.10 11.65
N ASP A 199 -0.27 -15.58 12.91
CA ASP A 199 0.23 -14.78 14.04
C ASP A 199 1.66 -14.27 13.80
N LEU A 200 2.51 -15.08 13.18
CA LEU A 200 3.89 -14.70 12.89
C LEU A 200 3.96 -13.64 11.78
N SER A 201 3.12 -13.74 10.75
CA SER A 201 3.01 -12.71 9.69
C SER A 201 2.58 -11.37 10.29
N ASP A 202 1.52 -11.36 11.11
CA ASP A 202 1.03 -10.14 11.78
C ASP A 202 2.08 -9.53 12.73
N ARG A 203 2.83 -10.36 13.47
CA ARG A 203 3.94 -9.88 14.32
C ARG A 203 5.08 -9.26 13.51
N TRP A 204 5.39 -9.78 12.33
CA TRP A 204 6.39 -9.17 11.45
C TRP A 204 5.90 -7.84 10.89
N TYR A 205 4.65 -7.79 10.47
CA TYR A 205 4.00 -6.56 10.01
C TYR A 205 4.04 -5.49 11.11
N ASP A 206 3.64 -5.82 12.33
CA ASP A 206 3.75 -4.92 13.49
C ASP A 206 5.17 -4.45 13.76
N PHE A 207 6.11 -5.40 13.75
CA PHE A 207 7.51 -5.09 13.98
C PHE A 207 8.04 -4.09 12.93
N ILE A 208 7.64 -4.24 11.66
CA ILE A 208 7.98 -3.31 10.59
C ILE A 208 7.42 -1.93 10.89
N VAL A 209 6.11 -1.82 11.17
CA VAL A 209 5.44 -0.53 11.42
C VAL A 209 6.05 0.19 12.63
N VAL A 210 6.23 -0.51 13.75
CA VAL A 210 6.86 0.06 14.96
C VAL A 210 8.30 0.49 14.70
N THR A 211 9.07 -0.32 13.96
CA THR A 211 10.45 0.02 13.62
C THR A 211 10.51 1.27 12.74
N LEU A 212 9.61 1.40 11.76
CA LEU A 212 9.51 2.60 10.94
C LEU A 212 9.13 3.82 11.78
N GLN A 213 8.17 3.70 12.71
CA GLN A 213 7.75 4.80 13.60
C GLN A 213 8.94 5.31 14.42
N LEU A 214 9.73 4.40 15.00
CA LEU A 214 10.96 4.74 15.72
C LEU A 214 12.00 5.40 14.81
N GLY A 215 12.11 4.94 13.57
CA GLY A 215 13.05 5.49 12.59
C GLY A 215 12.72 6.91 12.18
N PHE A 216 11.44 7.23 11.99
CA PHE A 216 11.00 8.59 11.67
C PHE A 216 11.03 9.52 12.90
N GLY A 217 10.73 9.00 14.09
CA GLY A 217 10.74 9.77 15.34
C GLY A 217 12.14 10.07 15.89
N ASN A 218 13.20 9.46 15.34
CA ASN A 218 14.57 9.65 15.81
C ASN A 218 15.58 9.67 14.66
N GLU A 219 16.06 10.86 14.32
CA GLU A 219 17.02 11.09 13.24
C GLU A 219 18.31 10.27 13.38
N GLN A 220 18.83 10.10 14.61
CA GLN A 220 20.06 9.34 14.87
C GLN A 220 19.89 7.85 14.59
N LEU A 221 18.68 7.31 14.82
CA LEU A 221 18.37 5.89 14.62
C LEU A 221 17.79 5.60 13.24
N ARG A 222 17.40 6.63 12.48
CA ARG A 222 16.65 6.53 11.24
C ARG A 222 17.18 5.47 10.28
N ASN A 223 18.43 5.59 9.87
CA ASN A 223 19.03 4.66 8.90
C ASN A 223 19.09 3.23 9.43
N ALA A 224 19.40 3.05 10.73
CA ALA A 224 19.45 1.73 11.35
C ALA A 224 18.06 1.09 11.41
N MET A 225 17.04 1.87 11.75
CA MET A 225 15.66 1.40 11.81
C MET A 225 15.09 1.09 10.42
N LEU A 226 15.33 1.96 9.42
CA LEU A 226 14.92 1.69 8.03
C LEU A 226 15.53 0.39 7.48
N ASN A 227 16.83 0.16 7.73
CA ASN A 227 17.48 -1.10 7.33
C ASN A 227 16.89 -2.32 8.06
N ARG A 228 16.54 -2.16 9.34
CA ARG A 228 15.93 -3.23 10.14
C ARG A 228 14.51 -3.55 9.68
N ALA A 229 13.71 -2.53 9.35
CA ALA A 229 12.40 -2.69 8.73
C ALA A 229 12.50 -3.41 7.38
N GLY A 230 13.45 -3.01 6.52
CA GLY A 230 13.70 -3.69 5.25
C GLY A 230 14.07 -5.17 5.43
N THR A 231 14.90 -5.50 6.42
CA THR A 231 15.24 -6.90 6.75
C THR A 231 14.02 -7.70 7.22
N ALA A 232 13.17 -7.07 8.05
CA ALA A 232 11.94 -7.68 8.53
C ALA A 232 10.91 -7.93 7.41
N MET A 233 10.84 -7.06 6.40
CA MET A 233 9.99 -7.27 5.21
C MET A 233 10.33 -8.57 4.48
N PHE A 234 11.61 -8.93 4.34
CA PHE A 234 12.00 -10.23 3.77
C PHE A 234 11.56 -11.42 4.64
N SER A 235 11.58 -11.25 5.96
CA SER A 235 11.13 -12.29 6.89
C SER A 235 9.61 -12.48 6.80
N MET A 236 8.86 -11.38 6.64
CA MET A 236 7.42 -11.40 6.40
C MET A 236 7.09 -12.08 5.07
N ASP A 237 7.72 -11.69 3.96
CA ASP A 237 7.49 -12.30 2.63
C ASP A 237 7.77 -13.81 2.61
N ALA A 238 8.76 -14.27 3.38
CA ALA A 238 9.02 -15.70 3.55
C ALA A 238 7.88 -16.43 4.29
N VAL A 239 7.33 -15.82 5.35
CA VAL A 239 6.18 -16.36 6.10
C VAL A 239 4.92 -16.34 5.23
N ASP A 240 4.68 -15.24 4.52
CA ASP A 240 3.53 -15.08 3.61
C ASP A 240 3.58 -16.09 2.47
N SER A 241 4.79 -16.45 2.00
CA SER A 241 4.99 -17.54 1.04
C SER A 241 4.61 -18.92 1.59
N LEU A 242 4.87 -19.17 2.88
CA LEU A 242 4.42 -20.39 3.55
C LEU A 242 2.90 -20.42 3.75
N LEU A 243 2.27 -19.27 3.96
CA LEU A 243 0.81 -19.11 4.02
C LEU A 243 0.18 -19.35 2.64
N ALA A 244 0.71 -18.70 1.60
CA ALA A 244 0.25 -18.86 0.22
C ALA A 244 0.36 -20.31 -0.26
N ALA A 245 1.44 -21.02 0.08
CA ALA A 245 1.60 -22.45 -0.20
C ALA A 245 0.51 -23.32 0.47
N ARG A 246 -0.08 -22.84 1.57
CA ARG A 246 -1.21 -23.47 2.29
C ARG A 246 -2.57 -22.92 1.88
N LYS A 247 -2.61 -22.08 0.85
CA LYS A 247 -3.81 -21.41 0.34
C LYS A 247 -4.48 -20.47 1.36
N LEU A 248 -3.71 -19.98 2.33
CA LEU A 248 -4.13 -18.99 3.33
C LEU A 248 -3.60 -17.60 2.99
N LEU A 249 -4.47 -16.61 3.15
CA LEU A 249 -4.16 -15.20 2.96
C LEU A 249 -3.60 -14.60 4.27
N PRO A 250 -2.50 -13.83 4.21
CA PRO A 250 -2.07 -13.02 5.35
C PRO A 250 -3.12 -11.96 5.68
N ALA A 251 -3.34 -11.72 6.98
CA ALA A 251 -4.33 -10.76 7.45
C ALA A 251 -3.78 -9.32 7.47
N PHE A 252 -2.46 -9.18 7.69
CA PHE A 252 -1.79 -7.89 7.90
C PHE A 252 -2.50 -7.07 8.97
N THR A 253 -2.88 -7.70 10.08
CA THR A 253 -3.61 -7.02 11.15
C THR A 253 -2.59 -6.32 12.05
N PRO A 254 -2.60 -4.98 12.14
CA PRO A 254 -1.78 -4.32 13.13
C PRO A 254 -2.29 -4.72 14.53
N SER A 255 -1.39 -4.99 15.47
CA SER A 255 -1.78 -5.15 16.87
C SER A 255 -2.53 -3.90 17.32
N SER A 256 -3.63 -4.12 18.00
CA SER A 256 -4.50 -3.05 18.53
C SER A 256 -3.73 -2.26 19.58
N GLY A 257 -2.97 -1.24 19.15
CA GLY A 257 -2.08 -0.48 20.02
C GLY A 257 -1.30 0.66 19.37
N LEU A 258 -1.53 0.93 18.07
CA LEU A 258 -1.04 2.12 17.36
C LEU A 258 -2.24 2.99 16.94
#